data_AF-A0AAW2RMM3-F1
#
_entry.id   AF-A0AAW2RMM3-F1
#
_cell.length_a   1.000
_cell.length_b   1.000
_cell.length_c   1.000
_cell.angle_alpha   90.00
_cell.angle_beta   90.00
_cell.angle_gamma   90.00
#
_symmetry.space_group_name_H-M   'P 1'
#
loop_
_entity.id
_entity.type
_entity.pdbx_description
1 polymer ?
#
loop_
_entity_poly.entity_id
_entity_poly.type
_entity_poly.pdbx_seq_one_letter_code
_entity_poly.pdbx_strand_id
1 'polypeptide(L)'
;MSRLFVIDQKLLLVEDRLGKMTKAVYTLDRDQKRKIFEWIKALRFPDGYTSNLGRCIDLNELKLHGMKSHDCHVFMERLIPTTFREMLPEFVWNALIEVSLLFQAIRFATLDINKVKKLEESVAIIVCNLEKIFPPAFFDSMEQISIGALAV
;
A
#
# COMPACT_ATOMS: atom_id res chain seq x y z
N MET A 1 -11.13 6.48 -5.05
CA MET A 1 -9.89 5.69 -5.24
C MET A 1 -8.68 6.47 -5.75
N SER A 2 -8.84 7.69 -6.27
CA SER A 2 -7.74 8.54 -6.81
C SER A 2 -6.87 9.25 -5.76
N ARG A 3 -7.17 9.11 -4.47
CA ARG A 3 -6.45 9.80 -3.37
C ARG A 3 -5.45 8.90 -2.62
N LEU A 4 -5.41 7.59 -2.91
CA LEU A 4 -4.61 6.63 -2.14
C LEU A 4 -3.09 6.78 -2.30
N PHE A 5 -2.62 7.57 -3.28
CA PHE A 5 -1.20 7.79 -3.53
C PHE A 5 -0.75 9.25 -3.34
N VAL A 6 -1.65 10.13 -2.87
CA VAL A 6 -1.24 11.41 -2.31
C VAL A 6 -0.79 11.12 -0.88
N ILE A 7 0.44 10.61 -0.76
CA ILE A 7 1.14 10.56 0.53
C ILE A 7 1.29 12.01 0.97
N ASP A 8 0.39 12.45 1.84
CA ASP A 8 0.38 13.77 2.44
C ASP A 8 1.74 13.99 3.12
N GLN A 9 2.35 15.17 2.92
CA GLN A 9 3.64 15.51 3.53
C GLN A 9 3.62 15.37 5.06
N LYS A 10 2.45 15.44 5.70
CA LYS A 10 2.29 15.18 7.13
C LYS A 10 2.54 13.73 7.54
N LEU A 11 2.24 12.75 6.69
CA LEU A 11 2.50 11.32 6.95
C LEU A 11 4.00 10.97 6.81
N LEU A 12 4.80 11.86 6.23
CA LEU A 12 6.25 11.68 6.07
C LEU A 12 7.06 12.16 7.27
N LEU A 13 6.41 12.78 8.26
CA LEU A 13 7.05 13.29 9.46
C LEU A 13 6.51 12.55 10.68
N VAL A 14 7.40 11.88 11.42
CA VAL A 14 7.09 11.26 12.70
C VAL A 14 7.64 12.16 13.80
N GLU A 15 6.77 12.46 14.76
CA GLU A 15 7.15 13.18 15.97
C GLU A 15 7.91 12.22 16.91
N ASP A 16 9.17 12.53 17.20
CA ASP A 16 9.96 11.81 18.20
C ASP A 16 9.47 12.14 19.62
N ARG A 17 9.82 11.32 20.62
CA ARG A 17 9.52 11.50 22.06
C ARG A 17 9.99 12.83 22.65
N LEU A 18 10.80 13.59 21.91
CA LEU A 18 11.31 14.92 22.22
C LEU A 18 10.54 16.07 21.51
N GLY A 19 9.44 15.77 20.80
CA GLY A 19 8.66 16.76 20.03
C GLY A 19 9.34 17.22 18.73
N LYS A 20 10.35 16.47 18.26
CA LYS A 20 11.10 16.81 17.04
C LYS A 20 10.52 16.04 15.85
N MET A 21 10.11 16.77 14.81
CA MET A 21 9.64 16.18 13.56
C MET A 21 10.81 15.61 12.77
N THR A 22 10.89 14.28 12.68
CA THR A 22 11.89 13.56 11.89
C THR A 22 11.24 12.89 10.70
N LYS A 23 11.97 12.71 9.59
CA LYS A 23 11.43 11.96 8.45
C LYS A 23 11.12 10.54 8.90
N ALA A 24 9.93 10.07 8.55
CA ALA A 24 9.54 8.70 8.79
C ALA A 24 10.54 7.74 8.13
N VAL A 25 10.90 6.67 8.83
CA VAL A 25 11.84 5.62 8.36
C VAL A 25 11.38 4.90 7.09
N TYR A 26 10.11 5.04 6.73
CA TYR A 26 9.50 4.54 5.49
C TYR A 26 9.41 5.59 4.38
N THR A 27 10.04 6.76 4.55
CA THR A 27 10.08 7.82 3.53
C THR A 27 11.11 7.47 2.47
N LEU A 28 10.63 7.30 1.23
CA LEU A 28 11.51 7.14 0.08
C LEU A 28 12.09 8.47 -0.39
N ASP A 29 13.37 8.47 -0.70
CA ASP A 29 14.03 9.59 -1.37
C ASP A 29 13.56 9.71 -2.84
N ARG A 30 14.00 10.78 -3.50
CA ARG A 30 13.58 11.10 -4.87
C ARG A 30 14.09 10.07 -5.89
N ASP A 31 15.28 9.52 -5.68
CA ASP A 31 15.93 8.56 -6.57
C ASP A 31 15.33 7.16 -6.40
N GLN A 32 15.04 6.75 -5.16
CA GLN A 32 14.28 5.55 -4.84
C GLN A 32 12.89 5.59 -5.48
N LYS A 33 12.16 6.72 -5.34
CA LYS A 33 10.85 6.91 -6.00
C LYS A 33 10.97 6.81 -7.52
N ARG A 34 11.99 7.43 -8.11
CA ARG A 34 12.24 7.37 -9.56
C ARG A 34 12.48 5.93 -10.02
N LYS A 35 13.35 5.18 -9.35
CA LYS A 35 13.63 3.77 -9.68
C LYS A 35 12.37 2.91 -9.62
N ILE A 36 11.55 3.08 -8.58
CA ILE A 36 10.27 2.39 -8.44
C ILE A 36 9.35 2.71 -9.62
N PHE A 37 9.17 3.99 -9.95
CA PHE A 37 8.28 4.38 -11.04
C PHE A 37 8.78 3.96 -12.42
N GLU A 38 10.09 3.96 -12.66
CA GLU A 38 10.68 3.40 -13.87
C GLU A 38 10.42 1.89 -13.97
N TRP A 39 10.58 1.16 -12.87
CA TRP A 39 10.27 -0.27 -12.80
C TRP A 39 8.79 -0.55 -13.08
N ILE A 40 7.86 0.15 -12.42
CA ILE A 40 6.40 -0.03 -12.66
C ILE A 40 6.05 0.35 -14.11
N LYS A 41 6.70 1.37 -14.69
CA LYS A 41 6.44 1.80 -16.08
C LYS A 41 6.87 0.73 -17.09
N ALA A 42 7.98 0.04 -16.80
CA ALA A 42 8.50 -1.06 -17.59
C ALA A 42 7.75 -2.38 -17.37
N LEU A 43 7.02 -2.52 -16.25
CA LEU A 43 6.29 -3.74 -15.90
C LEU A 43 5.24 -4.08 -16.98
N ARG A 44 5.27 -5.33 -17.44
CA ARG A 44 4.32 -5.91 -18.39
C ARG A 44 3.95 -7.31 -17.90
N PHE A 45 2.64 -7.57 -17.80
CA PHE A 45 2.13 -8.90 -17.51
C PHE A 45 1.82 -9.63 -18.83
N PRO A 46 2.27 -10.89 -18.99
CA PRO A 46 2.18 -11.62 -20.26
C PRO A 46 0.74 -11.99 -20.68
N ASP A 47 -0.19 -12.03 -19.74
CA ASP A 47 -1.58 -12.50 -19.89
C ASP A 47 -2.61 -11.36 -19.78
N GLY A 48 -2.16 -10.10 -19.73
CA GLY A 48 -3.07 -8.97 -19.49
C GLY A 48 -3.62 -8.93 -18.06
N TYR A 49 -2.97 -9.60 -17.10
CA TYR A 49 -3.35 -9.60 -15.68
C TYR A 49 -3.51 -8.19 -15.09
N THR A 50 -2.86 -7.18 -15.65
CA THR A 50 -3.19 -5.77 -15.37
C THR A 50 -3.30 -4.98 -16.66
N SER A 51 -3.97 -3.83 -16.60
CA SER A 51 -3.80 -2.81 -17.63
C SER A 51 -2.33 -2.35 -17.67
N ASN A 52 -1.96 -1.60 -18.72
CA ASN A 52 -0.64 -0.96 -18.78
C ASN A 52 -0.49 0.10 -17.66
N LEU A 53 0.12 -0.33 -16.54
CA LEU A 53 0.38 0.51 -15.37
C LEU A 53 1.27 1.72 -15.67
N GLY A 54 2.11 1.62 -16.70
CA GLY A 54 2.99 2.73 -17.11
C GLY A 54 2.25 3.97 -17.59
N ARG A 55 0.96 3.87 -17.94
CA ARG A 55 0.10 5.03 -18.23
C ARG A 55 -0.30 5.83 -16.99
N CYS A 56 -0.19 5.22 -15.82
CA CYS A 56 -0.59 5.83 -14.54
C CYS A 56 0.55 6.62 -13.89
N ILE A 57 1.74 6.67 -14.50
CA ILE A 57 2.96 7.18 -13.88
C ILE A 57 3.40 8.49 -14.51
N ASP A 58 3.51 9.50 -13.68
CA ASP A 58 4.19 10.74 -14.01
C ASP A 58 5.61 10.73 -13.40
N LEU A 59 6.63 10.61 -14.26
CA LEU A 59 8.04 10.62 -13.85
C LEU A 59 8.59 12.02 -13.57
N ASN A 60 7.91 13.08 -13.99
CA ASN A 60 8.30 14.46 -13.71
C ASN A 60 7.86 14.83 -12.29
N GLU A 61 6.60 14.54 -11.97
CA GLU A 61 6.03 14.81 -10.65
C GLU A 61 6.32 13.71 -9.62
N LEU A 62 6.81 12.54 -10.07
CA LEU A 62 6.97 11.33 -9.24
C LEU A 62 5.65 11.00 -8.52
N LYS A 63 4.59 10.90 -9.31
CA LYS A 63 3.24 10.59 -8.84
C LYS A 63 2.61 9.47 -9.66
N LEU A 64 1.70 8.76 -9.00
CA LEU A 64 0.86 7.75 -9.59
C LEU A 64 -0.59 8.26 -9.61
N HIS A 65 -1.22 8.28 -10.77
CA HIS A 65 -2.59 8.74 -10.94
C HIS A 65 -3.35 7.88 -11.95
N GLY A 66 -4.69 7.86 -11.85
CA GLY A 66 -5.54 7.23 -12.86
C GLY A 66 -5.45 5.70 -12.94
N MET A 67 -4.97 5.04 -11.89
CA MET A 67 -4.98 3.58 -11.81
C MET A 67 -6.42 3.07 -11.66
N LYS A 68 -6.77 2.04 -12.44
CA LYS A 68 -8.09 1.40 -12.34
C LYS A 68 -8.18 0.60 -11.04
N SER A 69 -9.40 0.41 -10.53
CA SER A 69 -9.65 -0.36 -9.30
C SER A 69 -9.00 -1.76 -9.34
N HIS A 70 -9.20 -2.50 -10.44
CA HIS A 70 -8.59 -3.82 -10.65
C HIS A 70 -7.06 -3.79 -10.49
N ASP A 71 -6.41 -2.83 -11.13
CA ASP A 71 -4.97 -2.67 -11.11
C ASP A 71 -4.47 -2.25 -9.73
N CYS A 72 -5.24 -1.42 -9.00
CA CYS A 72 -4.96 -1.09 -7.60
C CYS A 72 -5.00 -2.34 -6.71
N HIS A 73 -6.00 -3.20 -6.87
CA HIS A 73 -6.08 -4.45 -6.09
C HIS A 73 -4.88 -5.36 -6.38
N VAL A 74 -4.52 -5.53 -7.66
CA VAL A 74 -3.33 -6.29 -8.02
C VAL A 74 -2.06 -5.67 -7.42
N PHE A 75 -1.96 -4.33 -7.44
CA PHE A 75 -0.83 -3.63 -6.88
C PHE A 75 -0.69 -3.90 -5.37
N MET A 76 -1.80 -3.75 -4.62
CA MET A 76 -1.84 -3.97 -3.18
C MET A 76 -1.56 -5.42 -2.80
N GLU A 77 -2.12 -6.38 -3.52
CA GLU A 77 -2.00 -7.81 -3.19
C GLU A 77 -0.66 -8.43 -3.61
N ARG A 78 -0.03 -7.93 -4.68
CA ARG A 78 1.11 -8.63 -5.30
C ARG A 78 2.32 -7.76 -5.57
N LEU A 79 2.15 -6.48 -5.87
CA LEU A 79 3.26 -5.64 -6.31
C LEU A 79 3.94 -4.91 -5.16
N ILE A 80 3.22 -4.56 -4.10
CA ILE A 80 3.81 -3.92 -2.91
C ILE A 80 5.07 -4.67 -2.42
N PRO A 81 5.07 -6.00 -2.17
CA PRO A 81 6.23 -6.69 -1.62
C PRO A 81 7.44 -6.64 -2.56
N THR A 82 7.20 -6.76 -3.87
CA THR A 82 8.26 -6.73 -4.87
C THR A 82 8.80 -5.32 -5.08
N THR A 83 7.92 -4.32 -5.07
CA THR A 83 8.26 -2.92 -5.39
C THR A 83 9.17 -2.32 -4.32
N PHE A 84 8.94 -2.65 -3.05
CA PHE A 84 9.60 -1.97 -1.92
C PHE A 84 10.71 -2.79 -1.24
N ARG A 85 10.99 -4.01 -1.71
CA ARG A 85 11.93 -4.95 -1.06
C ARG A 85 13.31 -4.38 -0.78
N GLU A 86 13.90 -3.66 -1.73
CA GLU A 86 15.25 -3.09 -1.58
C GLU A 86 15.24 -1.62 -1.17
N MET A 87 14.06 -1.07 -0.89
CA MET A 87 13.85 0.37 -0.72
C MET A 87 13.49 0.75 0.72
N LEU A 88 13.04 -0.22 1.53
CA LEU A 88 12.55 -0.01 2.88
C LEU A 88 13.31 -0.88 3.90
N PRO A 89 13.40 -0.44 5.17
CA PRO A 89 13.89 -1.28 6.24
C PRO A 89 13.07 -2.58 6.36
N GLU A 90 13.73 -3.67 6.76
CA GLU A 90 13.13 -5.02 6.80
C GLU A 90 11.81 -5.07 7.58
N PHE A 91 11.73 -4.42 8.74
CA PHE A 91 10.51 -4.41 9.55
C PHE A 91 9.33 -3.68 8.88
N VAL A 92 9.59 -2.62 8.11
CA VAL A 92 8.56 -1.90 7.32
C VAL A 92 8.14 -2.75 6.13
N TRP A 93 9.12 -3.39 5.46
CA TRP A 93 8.85 -4.26 4.34
C TRP A 93 8.02 -5.49 4.75
N ASN A 94 8.31 -6.10 5.90
CA ASN A 94 7.54 -7.21 6.46
C ASN A 94 6.09 -6.78 6.74
N ALA A 95 5.88 -5.59 7.30
CA ALA A 95 4.55 -5.03 7.48
C ALA A 95 3.80 -4.85 6.14
N LEU A 96 4.47 -4.37 5.10
CA LEU A 96 3.88 -4.28 3.77
C LEU A 96 3.53 -5.66 3.16
N ILE A 97 4.32 -6.69 3.44
CA ILE A 97 4.00 -8.07 3.08
C ILE A 97 2.72 -8.52 3.79
N GLU A 98 2.60 -8.28 5.09
CA GLU A 98 1.41 -8.62 5.87
C GLU A 98 0.15 -7.95 5.31
N VAL A 99 0.24 -6.68 4.89
CA VAL A 99 -0.86 -5.98 4.20
C VAL A 99 -1.23 -6.69 2.89
N SER A 100 -0.25 -7.03 2.05
CA SER A 100 -0.51 -7.72 0.78
C SER A 100 -1.16 -9.08 0.99
N LEU A 101 -0.69 -9.85 1.97
CA LEU A 101 -1.26 -11.13 2.36
C LEU A 101 -2.67 -10.98 2.93
N LEU A 102 -2.93 -9.90 3.69
CA LEU A 102 -4.25 -9.60 4.20
C LEU A 102 -5.25 -9.34 3.06
N PHE A 103 -4.91 -8.48 2.10
CA PHE A 103 -5.78 -8.24 0.94
C PHE A 103 -6.02 -9.51 0.11
N GLN A 104 -4.98 -10.33 -0.05
CA GLN A 104 -5.09 -11.62 -0.73
C GLN A 104 -6.03 -12.56 0.04
N ALA A 105 -5.87 -12.64 1.36
CA ALA A 105 -6.72 -13.45 2.22
C ALA A 105 -8.17 -12.97 2.19
N ILE A 106 -8.43 -11.65 2.24
CA ILE A 106 -9.77 -11.08 2.09
C ILE A 106 -10.38 -11.49 0.74
N ARG A 107 -9.64 -11.31 -0.36
CA ARG A 107 -10.09 -11.66 -1.72
C ARG A 107 -10.46 -13.15 -1.85
N PHE A 108 -9.76 -14.06 -1.19
CA PHE A 108 -10.03 -15.50 -1.27
C PHE A 108 -10.99 -16.01 -0.17
N ALA A 109 -11.05 -15.34 0.98
CA ALA A 109 -11.89 -15.73 2.11
C ALA A 109 -13.35 -15.35 1.90
N THR A 110 -13.65 -14.34 1.07
CA THR A 110 -15.03 -14.01 0.64
C THR A 110 -15.79 -15.18 0.01
N LEU A 111 -15.10 -16.28 -0.30
CA LEU A 111 -15.65 -17.52 -0.86
C LEU A 111 -15.88 -18.63 0.19
N ASP A 112 -15.46 -18.46 1.45
CA ASP A 112 -15.56 -19.50 2.50
C ASP A 112 -15.72 -18.90 3.91
N ILE A 113 -16.90 -19.07 4.50
CA ILE A 113 -17.30 -18.54 5.83
C ILE A 113 -16.34 -18.99 6.96
N ASN A 114 -15.76 -20.19 6.88
CA ASN A 114 -14.83 -20.67 7.90
C ASN A 114 -13.47 -19.97 7.81
N LYS A 115 -13.08 -19.55 6.60
CA LYS A 115 -11.88 -18.74 6.39
C LYS A 115 -12.10 -17.29 6.82
N VAL A 116 -13.30 -16.75 6.64
CA VAL A 116 -13.65 -15.40 7.10
C VAL A 116 -13.48 -15.27 8.62
N LYS A 117 -14.01 -16.21 9.42
CA LYS A 117 -13.86 -16.16 10.88
C LYS A 117 -12.41 -16.20 11.36
N LYS A 118 -11.57 -17.05 10.76
CA LYS A 118 -10.13 -17.11 11.06
C LYS A 118 -9.39 -15.85 10.59
N LEU A 119 -9.86 -15.25 9.52
CA LEU A 119 -9.32 -14.01 9.00
C LEU A 119 -9.61 -12.84 9.94
N GLU A 120 -10.82 -12.74 10.52
CA GLU A 120 -11.16 -11.69 11.49
C GLU A 120 -10.18 -11.65 12.68
N GLU A 121 -9.85 -12.81 13.25
CA GLU A 121 -8.87 -12.91 14.34
C GLU A 121 -7.46 -12.46 13.90
N SER A 122 -7.07 -12.79 12.67
CA SER A 122 -5.75 -12.45 12.12
C SER A 122 -5.64 -10.98 11.70
N VAL A 123 -6.74 -10.38 11.21
CA VAL A 123 -6.83 -8.97 10.80
C VAL A 123 -6.51 -8.07 11.98
N ALA A 124 -7.08 -8.33 13.15
CA ALA A 124 -6.84 -7.53 14.34
C ALA A 124 -5.34 -7.48 14.70
N ILE A 125 -4.64 -8.62 14.61
CA ILE A 125 -3.21 -8.69 14.90
C ILE A 125 -2.39 -7.92 13.86
N ILE A 126 -2.70 -8.10 12.57
CA ILE A 126 -2.01 -7.41 11.47
C ILE A 126 -2.18 -5.90 11.60
N VAL A 127 -3.41 -5.42 11.85
CA VAL A 127 -3.69 -3.99 12.04
C VAL A 127 -2.92 -3.45 13.24
N CYS A 128 -2.93 -4.13 14.40
CA CYS A 128 -2.15 -3.71 15.56
C CYS A 128 -0.63 -3.69 15.30
N ASN A 129 -0.10 -4.56 14.44
CA ASN A 129 1.31 -4.53 14.05
C ASN A 129 1.61 -3.36 13.11
N LEU A 130 0.69 -3.04 12.21
CA LEU A 130 0.82 -1.89 11.32
C LEU A 130 0.74 -0.57 12.08
N GLU A 131 -0.14 -0.45 13.08
CA GLU A 131 -0.26 0.74 13.95
C GLU A 131 1.02 1.04 14.75
N LYS A 132 1.87 0.04 15.00
CA LYS A 132 3.18 0.25 15.64
C LYS A 132 4.18 0.92 14.70
N ILE A 133 3.97 0.85 13.39
CA ILE A 133 4.91 1.28 12.35
C ILE A 133 4.42 2.56 11.68
N PHE A 134 3.12 2.63 11.38
CA PHE A 134 2.49 3.76 10.70
C PHE A 134 1.69 4.60 11.70
N PRO A 135 1.73 5.94 11.61
CA PRO A 135 0.96 6.81 12.48
C PRO A 135 -0.55 6.56 12.29
N PRO A 136 -1.39 6.78 13.31
CA PRO A 136 -2.84 6.56 13.22
C PRO A 136 -3.50 7.22 11.99
N ALA A 137 -3.03 8.40 11.61
CA ALA A 137 -3.51 9.14 10.43
C ALA A 137 -3.32 8.39 9.08
N PHE A 138 -2.46 7.37 9.03
CA PHE A 138 -2.30 6.49 7.87
C PHE A 138 -3.56 5.65 7.64
N PHE A 139 -4.22 5.23 8.73
CA PHE A 139 -5.41 4.37 8.69
C PHE A 139 -6.70 5.15 8.44
N ASP A 140 -6.77 6.43 8.86
CA ASP A 140 -7.89 7.33 8.51
C ASP A 140 -8.10 7.44 6.99
N SER A 141 -7.02 7.28 6.19
CA SER A 141 -7.08 7.26 4.74
C SER A 141 -7.58 5.91 4.17
N MET A 142 -7.40 4.82 4.92
CA MET A 142 -7.91 3.48 4.56
C MET A 142 -9.38 3.30 4.93
N GLU A 143 -9.89 3.94 5.99
CA GLU A 143 -11.31 3.89 6.37
C GLU A 143 -12.26 4.53 5.33
N GLN A 144 -11.76 5.47 4.53
CA GLN A 144 -12.52 6.01 3.39
C GLN A 144 -12.72 4.97 2.25
N ILE A 145 -12.02 3.83 2.27
CA ILE A 145 -12.25 2.72 1.33
C ILE A 145 -13.42 1.85 1.81
N SER A 146 -13.57 1.65 3.11
CA SER A 146 -14.59 0.79 3.72
C SER A 146 -16.02 1.34 3.54
N ILE A 147 -16.18 2.66 3.61
CA ILE A 147 -17.51 3.30 3.53
C ILE A 147 -18.01 3.39 2.08
N GLY A 148 -17.11 3.42 1.09
CA GLY A 148 -17.49 3.47 -0.33
C GLY A 148 -17.83 2.12 -0.96
N ALA A 149 -17.39 1.01 -0.37
CA ALA A 149 -17.61 -0.34 -0.91
C ALA A 149 -18.88 -1.03 -0.39
N LEU A 150 -19.55 -0.47 0.63
CA LEU A 150 -20.83 -0.97 1.16
C LEU A 150 -22.06 -0.25 0.59
N ALA A 151 -21.88 0.66 -0.37
CA ALA A 151 -22.96 1.45 -0.98
C ALA A 151 -23.11 1.23 -2.50
N VAL A 152 -22.63 0.10 -3.04
CA VAL A 152 -22.93 -0.36 -4.40
C VAL A 152 -23.32 -1.83 -4.38
#